data_AF-A0A933I659-F1
#
_entry.id   AF-A0A933I659-F1
#
_cell.length_a   1.000
_cell.length_b   1.000
_cell.length_c   1.000
_cell.angle_alpha   90.00
_cell.angle_beta   90.00
_cell.angle_gamma   90.00
#
_symmetry.space_group_name_H-M   'P 1'
#
loop_
_entity.id
_entity.type
_entity.pdbx_description
1 polymer ?
#
loop_
_entity_poly.entity_id
_entity_poly.type
_entity_poly.pdbx_seq_one_letter_code
_entity_poly.pdbx_strand_id
1 'polypeptide(L)'
;MSNEKEFSRRDLLKVSAAAAAGACVMNGMPVFAAGKFLEAKAVEFAELPPAHAETYDTACRYCHVMCGYKVYIWPKGTGLKPDKAKFYPVEKMRGDWPNPIFTIEAKKNGKDVLIMIVPDNKDVASGSNYSVRGAFNAQSLYSEKLPTRIRLKKPMIRRGGKTSPLVEVSWDEAIGFCADNFQKIINQYGPDAIGAVYGDWGYLQNTHALLKWLFTGIK
;
A
#
# COMPACT_ATOMS: atom_id res chain seq x y z
N MET A 1 29.63 -33.38 -8.53
CA MET A 1 28.78 -32.34 -9.13
C MET A 1 27.37 -32.90 -9.23
N SER A 2 26.54 -32.66 -8.21
CA SER A 2 25.16 -33.16 -8.14
C SER A 2 24.25 -32.25 -8.96
N ASN A 3 23.62 -32.82 -9.99
CA ASN A 3 22.56 -32.21 -10.78
C ASN A 3 21.29 -32.05 -9.91
N GLU A 4 21.11 -30.92 -9.26
CA GLU A 4 19.79 -30.55 -8.72
C GLU A 4 18.90 -30.10 -9.88
N LYS A 5 17.87 -30.89 -10.19
CA LYS A 5 16.84 -30.50 -11.16
C LYS A 5 16.14 -29.23 -10.66
N GLU A 6 16.30 -28.15 -11.41
CA GLU A 6 15.67 -26.87 -11.15
C GLU A 6 14.13 -27.02 -11.16
N PHE A 7 13.49 -26.63 -10.06
CA PHE A 7 12.05 -26.80 -9.85
C PHE A 7 11.27 -25.86 -10.78
N SER A 8 10.61 -26.41 -11.79
CA SER A 8 9.96 -25.61 -12.82
C SER A 8 8.54 -25.18 -12.43
N ARG A 9 8.02 -24.13 -13.09
CA ARG A 9 6.61 -23.70 -12.95
C ARG A 9 5.62 -24.83 -13.26
N ARG A 10 6.00 -25.78 -14.12
CA ARG A 10 5.17 -26.93 -14.49
C ARG A 10 5.13 -27.97 -13.37
N ASP A 11 6.21 -28.08 -12.59
CA ASP A 11 6.26 -28.94 -11.40
C ASP A 11 5.41 -28.36 -10.28
N LEU A 12 5.44 -27.03 -10.09
CA LEU A 12 4.53 -26.34 -9.16
C LEU A 12 3.05 -26.60 -9.50
N LEU A 13 2.67 -26.53 -10.77
CA LEU A 13 1.29 -26.76 -11.20
C LEU A 13 0.85 -28.22 -10.99
N LYS A 14 1.73 -29.19 -11.25
CA LYS A 14 1.46 -30.61 -11.00
C LYS A 14 1.28 -30.91 -9.51
N VAL A 15 2.15 -30.35 -8.66
CA VAL A 15 2.04 -30.47 -7.20
C VAL A 15 0.75 -29.80 -6.70
N SER A 16 0.41 -28.63 -7.24
CA SER A 16 -0.83 -27.92 -6.87
C SER A 16 -2.09 -28.69 -7.29
N ALA A 17 -2.09 -29.29 -8.47
CA ALA A 17 -3.19 -30.11 -8.97
C ALA A 17 -3.35 -31.41 -8.17
N ALA A 18 -2.25 -32.07 -7.82
CA ALA A 18 -2.27 -33.26 -6.96
C ALA A 18 -2.76 -32.93 -5.53
N ALA A 19 -2.38 -31.78 -4.99
CA ALA A 19 -2.86 -31.30 -3.69
C ALA A 19 -4.36 -30.97 -3.71
N ALA A 20 -4.88 -30.41 -4.79
CA ALA A 20 -6.31 -30.14 -4.96
C ALA A 20 -7.14 -31.43 -5.10
N ALA A 21 -6.61 -32.45 -5.79
CA ALA A 21 -7.25 -33.76 -5.87
C ALA A 21 -7.23 -34.52 -4.53
N GLY A 22 -6.12 -34.42 -3.77
CA GLY A 22 -6.00 -35.03 -2.44
C GLY A 22 -6.91 -34.41 -1.38
N ALA A 23 -7.22 -33.11 -1.49
CA ALA A 23 -8.14 -32.40 -0.60
C ALA A 23 -9.60 -32.87 -0.71
N CYS A 24 -9.97 -33.56 -1.79
CA CYS A 24 -11.32 -34.11 -1.96
C CYS A 24 -11.47 -35.52 -1.35
N VAL A 25 -10.37 -36.23 -1.08
CA VAL A 25 -10.40 -37.62 -0.58
C VAL A 25 -10.18 -37.70 0.93
N MET A 26 -9.57 -36.67 1.53
CA MET A 26 -9.50 -36.54 2.99
C MET A 26 -10.13 -35.20 3.39
N ASN A 27 -11.09 -35.23 4.32
CA ASN A 27 -11.70 -34.07 4.96
C ASN A 27 -10.63 -33.21 5.68
N GLY A 28 -9.81 -32.47 4.95
CA GLY A 28 -8.74 -31.69 5.55
C GLY A 28 -7.63 -31.34 4.57
N MET A 29 -7.24 -30.07 4.62
CA MET A 29 -6.24 -29.36 3.82
C MET A 29 -5.01 -30.21 3.39
N PRO A 30 -4.47 -29.96 2.18
CA PRO A 30 -3.27 -30.66 1.71
C PRO A 30 -2.07 -30.42 2.65
N VAL A 31 -1.30 -31.50 2.90
CA VAL A 31 -0.20 -31.58 3.89
C VAL A 31 0.86 -30.48 3.73
N PHE A 32 1.12 -30.00 2.51
CA PHE A 32 2.08 -28.92 2.26
C PHE A 32 1.57 -27.54 2.74
N ALA A 33 0.25 -27.35 2.75
CA ALA A 33 -0.36 -26.19 3.39
C ALA A 33 -0.30 -26.36 4.92
N ALA A 34 -0.59 -27.56 5.44
CA ALA A 34 -0.65 -27.80 6.89
C ALA A 34 0.61 -27.34 7.63
N GLY A 35 1.81 -27.60 7.13
CA GLY A 35 3.06 -27.20 7.80
C GLY A 35 3.22 -25.69 8.01
N LYS A 36 2.97 -24.87 6.97
CA LYS A 36 3.06 -23.40 7.09
C LYS A 36 1.88 -22.78 7.81
N PHE A 37 0.70 -23.39 7.72
CA PHE A 37 -0.48 -22.95 8.49
C PHE A 37 -0.35 -23.29 9.97
N LEU A 38 0.33 -24.39 10.35
CA LEU A 38 0.61 -24.76 11.74
C LEU A 38 1.62 -23.81 12.41
N GLU A 39 2.58 -23.29 11.64
CA GLU A 39 3.53 -22.27 12.13
C GLU A 39 2.96 -20.85 12.14
N ALA A 40 1.80 -20.64 11.49
CA ALA A 40 1.14 -19.35 11.49
C ALA A 40 0.60 -19.04 12.89
N LYS A 41 1.41 -18.35 13.70
CA LYS A 41 0.92 -17.74 14.93
C LYS A 41 -0.13 -16.70 14.56
N ALA A 42 -1.31 -16.81 15.16
CA ALA A 42 -2.28 -15.73 15.14
C ALA A 42 -1.56 -14.44 15.56
N VAL A 43 -1.62 -13.41 14.72
CA VAL A 43 -1.12 -12.09 15.09
C VAL A 43 -1.90 -11.71 16.35
N GLU A 44 -1.18 -11.54 17.47
CA GLU A 44 -1.81 -11.12 18.72
C GLU A 44 -2.58 -9.84 18.43
N PHE A 45 -3.87 -9.88 18.74
CA PHE A 45 -4.84 -8.88 18.32
C PHE A 45 -4.31 -7.47 18.57
N ALA A 46 -4.09 -6.73 17.47
CA ALA A 46 -3.62 -5.35 17.52
C ALA A 46 -4.61 -4.56 18.38
N GLU A 47 -4.08 -3.82 19.34
CA GLU A 47 -4.85 -2.90 20.18
C GLU A 47 -5.84 -2.06 19.35
N LEU A 48 -7.02 -1.78 19.90
CA LEU A 48 -8.02 -0.94 19.25
C LEU A 48 -7.69 0.54 19.46
N PRO A 49 -8.10 1.43 18.54
CA PRO A 49 -7.88 2.86 18.70
C PRO A 49 -8.47 3.36 20.03
N PRO A 50 -7.70 4.08 20.87
CA PRO A 50 -8.22 4.69 22.07
C PRO A 50 -9.13 5.88 21.73
N ALA A 51 -9.94 6.34 22.68
CA ALA A 51 -10.86 7.47 22.47
C ALA A 51 -10.16 8.79 22.06
N HIS A 52 -8.87 8.94 22.39
CA HIS A 52 -8.04 10.10 22.06
C HIS A 52 -7.18 9.89 20.80
N ALA A 53 -7.43 8.84 20.01
CA ALA A 53 -6.73 8.62 18.76
C ALA A 53 -6.95 9.80 17.80
N GLU A 54 -5.90 10.18 17.09
CA GLU A 54 -6.01 11.14 16.01
C GLU A 54 -6.85 10.52 14.90
N THR A 55 -7.86 11.25 14.43
CA THR A 55 -8.86 10.72 13.50
C THR A 55 -8.95 11.58 12.24
N TYR A 56 -9.01 10.93 11.08
CA TYR A 56 -9.24 11.58 9.79
C TYR A 56 -10.25 10.82 8.95
N ASP A 57 -10.85 11.56 8.02
CA ASP A 57 -11.67 10.99 6.97
C ASP A 57 -10.84 10.86 5.70
N THR A 58 -11.01 9.74 5.00
CA THR A 58 -10.34 9.53 3.73
C THR A 58 -11.20 8.72 2.77
N ALA A 59 -10.99 8.94 1.47
CA ALA A 59 -11.57 8.10 0.44
C ALA A 59 -10.62 6.94 0.08
N CYS A 60 -11.19 5.82 -0.34
CA CYS A 60 -10.45 4.69 -0.86
C CYS A 60 -9.58 5.09 -2.06
N ARG A 61 -8.31 4.69 -2.06
CA ARG A 61 -7.32 5.12 -3.07
C ARG A 61 -7.31 4.30 -4.37
N TYR A 62 -8.22 3.35 -4.53
CA TYR A 62 -8.08 2.32 -5.56
C TYR A 62 -8.95 2.53 -6.80
N CYS A 63 -10.27 2.48 -6.66
CA CYS A 63 -11.18 2.56 -7.79
C CYS A 63 -12.11 3.77 -7.64
N HIS A 64 -12.73 4.18 -8.74
CA HIS A 64 -13.56 5.38 -8.82
C HIS A 64 -14.82 5.38 -7.93
N VAL A 65 -15.18 4.25 -7.30
CA VAL A 65 -16.25 4.23 -6.28
C VAL A 65 -15.88 5.10 -5.08
N MET A 66 -14.58 5.20 -4.76
CA MET A 66 -14.07 6.09 -3.71
C MET A 66 -14.79 5.94 -2.35
N CYS A 67 -15.07 4.69 -1.94
CA CYS A 67 -15.68 4.36 -0.66
C CYS A 67 -15.03 5.14 0.50
N GLY A 68 -15.82 5.59 1.46
CA GLY A 68 -15.36 6.31 2.64
C GLY A 68 -14.71 5.41 3.69
N TYR A 69 -13.64 5.90 4.30
CA TYR A 69 -12.89 5.24 5.37
C TYR A 69 -12.59 6.24 6.49
N LYS A 70 -12.52 5.73 7.72
CA LYS A 70 -11.92 6.43 8.86
C LYS A 70 -10.48 5.98 9.05
N VAL A 71 -9.60 6.93 9.32
CA VAL A 71 -8.21 6.71 9.71
C VAL A 71 -8.09 7.01 11.18
N TYR A 72 -7.54 6.09 11.95
CA TYR A 72 -7.17 6.28 13.35
C TYR A 72 -5.66 6.12 13.51
N ILE A 73 -5.02 7.04 14.23
CA ILE A 73 -3.59 7.01 14.52
C ILE A 73 -3.38 7.19 16.01
N TRP A 74 -2.60 6.29 16.63
CA TRP A 74 -2.26 6.39 18.04
C TRP A 74 -0.87 5.81 18.33
N PRO A 75 -0.20 6.23 19.43
CA PRO A 75 1.08 5.64 19.84
C PRO A 75 0.95 4.15 20.13
N LYS A 76 1.92 3.36 19.66
CA LYS A 76 1.90 1.91 19.89
C LYS A 76 1.94 1.60 21.39
N GLY A 77 1.04 0.74 21.85
CA GLY A 77 0.95 0.30 23.24
C GLY A 77 -0.04 1.09 24.11
N THR A 78 -0.64 2.15 23.57
CA THR A 78 -1.64 2.98 24.28
C THR A 78 -3.08 2.70 23.84
N GLY A 79 -3.29 1.69 23.00
CA GLY A 79 -4.62 1.32 22.53
C GLY A 79 -5.39 0.48 23.54
N LEU A 80 -6.69 0.31 23.25
CA LEU A 80 -7.59 -0.50 24.06
C LEU A 80 -7.31 -1.98 23.79
N LYS A 81 -7.12 -2.76 24.85
CA LYS A 81 -6.96 -4.21 24.75
C LYS A 81 -8.33 -4.88 24.94
N PRO A 82 -8.79 -5.72 24.01
CA PRO A 82 -10.04 -6.43 24.21
C PRO A 82 -9.90 -7.39 25.39
N ASP A 83 -10.94 -7.46 26.23
CA ASP A 83 -11.08 -8.51 27.23
C ASP A 83 -11.22 -9.87 26.54
N LYS A 84 -10.23 -10.76 26.74
CA LYS A 84 -10.18 -12.11 26.16
C LYS A 84 -11.31 -13.02 26.66
N ALA A 85 -11.89 -12.74 27.83
CA ALA A 85 -12.99 -13.51 28.40
C ALA A 85 -14.37 -13.07 27.88
N LYS A 86 -14.44 -11.92 27.19
CA LYS A 86 -15.70 -11.32 26.74
C LYS A 86 -15.99 -11.69 25.30
N PHE A 87 -17.21 -12.18 25.04
CA PHE A 87 -17.73 -12.31 23.69
C PHE A 87 -18.24 -10.94 23.20
N TYR A 88 -17.79 -10.53 22.01
CA TYR A 88 -18.22 -9.30 21.36
C TYR A 88 -19.16 -9.65 20.21
N PRO A 89 -20.49 -9.53 20.39
CA PRO A 89 -21.42 -9.82 19.31
C PRO A 89 -21.22 -8.82 18.18
N VAL A 90 -20.91 -9.31 16.98
CA VAL A 90 -20.82 -8.52 15.76
C VAL A 90 -22.09 -8.75 14.97
N GLU A 91 -22.80 -7.69 14.62
CA GLU A 91 -23.91 -7.78 13.67
C GLU A 91 -23.40 -8.34 12.32
N LYS A 92 -24.25 -9.13 11.66
CA LYS A 92 -23.90 -9.70 10.35
C LYS A 92 -23.53 -8.55 9.39
N MET A 93 -22.47 -8.75 8.60
CA MET A 93 -22.04 -7.82 7.54
C MET A 93 -21.54 -6.44 8.02
N ARG A 94 -21.02 -6.31 9.25
CA ARG A 94 -20.32 -5.09 9.68
C ARG A 94 -18.89 -5.03 9.14
N GLY A 95 -18.70 -4.35 8.01
CA GLY A 95 -17.38 -4.19 7.41
C GLY A 95 -16.47 -3.22 8.15
N ASP A 96 -17.04 -2.39 9.03
CA ASP A 96 -16.31 -1.50 9.93
C ASP A 96 -15.77 -2.20 11.18
N TRP A 97 -15.91 -3.53 11.28
CA TRP A 97 -15.32 -4.31 12.36
C TRP A 97 -13.78 -4.34 12.26
N PRO A 98 -13.04 -3.97 13.32
CA PRO A 98 -11.59 -3.96 13.30
C PRO A 98 -11.00 -5.32 12.88
N ASN A 99 -10.10 -5.29 11.89
CA ASN A 99 -9.41 -6.46 11.34
C ASN A 99 -7.91 -6.14 11.25
N PRO A 100 -7.00 -7.11 11.51
CA PRO A 100 -5.56 -6.91 11.33
C PRO A 100 -5.18 -6.33 9.96
N ILE A 101 -5.92 -6.62 8.88
CA ILE A 101 -5.65 -6.06 7.55
C ILE A 101 -5.81 -4.54 7.50
N PHE A 102 -6.68 -3.98 8.35
CA PHE A 102 -6.91 -2.55 8.45
C PHE A 102 -5.83 -1.83 9.24
N THR A 103 -4.94 -2.55 9.95
CA THR A 103 -4.00 -1.93 10.87
C THR A 103 -2.56 -2.22 10.48
N ILE A 104 -1.71 -1.20 10.55
CA ILE A 104 -0.27 -1.35 10.35
C ILE A 104 0.49 -0.66 11.46
N GLU A 105 1.72 -1.12 11.69
CA GLU A 105 2.71 -0.35 12.46
C GLU A 105 3.44 0.62 11.53
N ALA A 106 3.61 1.86 11.95
CA ALA A 106 4.35 2.88 11.22
C ALA A 106 5.14 3.79 12.17
N LYS A 107 5.87 4.74 11.61
CA LYS A 107 6.51 5.82 12.38
C LYS A 107 5.85 7.15 12.02
N LYS A 108 5.52 7.95 13.04
CA LYS A 108 5.08 9.34 12.90
C LYS A 108 5.96 10.22 13.79
N ASN A 109 6.64 11.20 13.20
CA ASN A 109 7.57 12.09 13.93
C ASN A 109 8.60 11.32 14.77
N GLY A 110 9.14 10.23 14.23
CA GLY A 110 10.12 9.35 14.89
C GLY A 110 9.54 8.36 15.90
N LYS A 111 8.27 8.49 16.31
CA LYS A 111 7.61 7.62 17.29
C LYS A 111 6.86 6.47 16.61
N ASP A 112 6.88 5.31 17.24
CA ASP A 112 6.12 4.15 16.76
C ASP A 112 4.62 4.36 17.02
N VAL A 113 3.83 4.21 15.96
CA VAL A 113 2.38 4.38 15.98
C VAL A 113 1.70 3.19 15.31
N LEU A 114 0.44 2.97 15.66
CA LEU A 114 -0.48 2.18 14.86
C LEU A 114 -1.33 3.11 14.01
N ILE A 115 -1.57 2.69 12.77
CA ILE A 115 -2.49 3.34 11.85
C ILE A 115 -3.54 2.31 11.45
N MET A 116 -4.80 2.59 11.77
CA MET A 116 -5.94 1.80 11.34
C MET A 116 -6.71 2.57 10.27
N ILE A 117 -6.98 1.93 9.13
CA ILE A 117 -7.87 2.46 8.08
C ILE A 117 -9.04 1.50 7.92
N VAL A 118 -10.19 1.89 8.43
CA VAL A 118 -11.40 1.05 8.53
C VAL A 118 -12.55 1.68 7.73
N PRO A 119 -13.39 0.89 7.05
CA PRO A 119 -14.53 1.41 6.30
C PRO A 119 -15.44 2.27 7.19
N ASP A 120 -15.94 3.38 6.65
CA ASP A 120 -16.85 4.25 7.38
C ASP A 120 -18.28 3.73 7.23
N ASN A 121 -18.97 3.46 8.35
CA ASN A 121 -20.36 3.04 8.32
C ASN A 121 -21.34 4.16 7.97
N LYS A 122 -20.90 5.41 8.03
CA LYS A 122 -21.69 6.58 7.61
C LYS A 122 -21.51 6.88 6.12
N ASP A 123 -20.59 6.22 5.44
CA ASP A 123 -20.39 6.44 4.02
C ASP A 123 -21.58 5.91 3.22
N VAL A 124 -22.23 6.78 2.45
CA VAL A 124 -23.39 6.43 1.63
C VAL A 124 -23.03 5.58 0.41
N ALA A 125 -21.77 5.65 -0.05
CA ALA A 125 -21.33 4.90 -1.21
C ALA A 125 -21.12 3.41 -0.88
N SER A 126 -20.60 3.11 0.31
CA SER A 126 -20.23 1.75 0.70
C SER A 126 -21.02 1.18 1.87
N GLY A 127 -21.59 1.99 2.75
CA GLY A 127 -22.34 1.56 3.93
C GLY A 127 -21.53 0.62 4.82
N SER A 128 -20.28 0.95 5.12
CA SER A 128 -19.24 0.11 5.77
C SER A 128 -18.70 -1.07 4.94
N ASN A 129 -19.27 -1.38 3.77
CA ASN A 129 -18.76 -2.46 2.94
C ASN A 129 -17.43 -2.07 2.29
N TYR A 130 -16.64 -3.06 1.87
CA TYR A 130 -15.34 -2.80 1.27
C TYR A 130 -14.99 -3.86 0.24
N SER A 131 -14.31 -3.43 -0.82
CA SER A 131 -13.66 -4.37 -1.74
C SER A 131 -12.40 -4.94 -1.10
N VAL A 132 -11.92 -6.09 -1.61
CA VAL A 132 -10.63 -6.66 -1.19
C VAL A 132 -9.47 -5.66 -1.36
N ARG A 133 -9.53 -4.76 -2.35
CA ARG A 133 -8.52 -3.71 -2.53
C ARG A 133 -8.62 -2.69 -1.38
N GLY A 134 -9.82 -2.18 -1.13
CA GLY A 134 -10.08 -1.21 -0.06
C GLY A 134 -9.69 -1.74 1.33
N ALA A 135 -9.82 -3.05 1.58
CA ALA A 135 -9.35 -3.65 2.82
C ALA A 135 -7.85 -3.49 3.07
N PHE A 136 -7.06 -3.39 2.00
CA PHE A 136 -5.60 -3.25 2.05
C PHE A 136 -5.15 -1.79 2.05
N ASN A 137 -6.05 -0.81 2.22
CA ASN A 137 -5.70 0.62 2.29
C ASN A 137 -4.54 0.86 3.28
N ALA A 138 -4.63 0.33 4.50
CA ALA A 138 -3.57 0.47 5.50
C ALA A 138 -2.27 -0.26 5.09
N GLN A 139 -2.39 -1.47 4.55
CA GLN A 139 -1.25 -2.27 4.07
C GLN A 139 -0.49 -1.60 2.92
N SER A 140 -1.13 -0.68 2.21
CA SER A 140 -0.49 0.09 1.13
C SER A 140 0.39 1.23 1.64
N LEU A 141 0.24 1.66 2.89
CA LEU A 141 1.04 2.74 3.47
C LEU A 141 2.51 2.33 3.59
N TYR A 142 3.40 3.32 3.62
CA TYR A 142 4.81 3.07 3.92
C TYR A 142 4.99 2.59 5.37
N SER A 143 5.68 1.46 5.53
CA SER A 143 6.18 1.00 6.83
C SER A 143 7.47 0.22 6.62
N GLU A 144 8.41 0.33 7.56
CA GLU A 144 9.65 -0.46 7.56
C GLU A 144 9.39 -1.96 7.69
N LYS A 145 8.23 -2.33 8.28
CA LYS A 145 7.80 -3.71 8.51
C LYS A 145 7.02 -4.32 7.35
N LEU A 146 6.69 -3.53 6.32
CA LEU A 146 5.90 -3.98 5.18
C LEU A 146 6.74 -4.02 3.89
N PRO A 147 6.32 -4.79 2.88
CA PRO A 147 6.94 -4.75 1.55
C PRO A 147 6.96 -3.34 0.93
N THR A 148 6.06 -2.45 1.34
CA THR A 148 6.00 -1.05 0.91
C THR A 148 7.22 -0.22 1.31
N ARG A 149 8.15 -0.76 2.12
CA ARG A 149 9.46 -0.17 2.39
C ARG A 149 10.30 0.14 1.13
N ILE A 150 9.95 -0.47 0.00
CA ILE A 150 10.55 -0.24 -1.33
C ILE A 150 10.21 1.13 -1.95
N ARG A 151 9.32 1.92 -1.35
CA ARG A 151 8.97 3.26 -1.86
C ARG A 151 10.23 4.12 -2.05
N LEU A 152 10.24 4.93 -3.10
CA LEU A 152 11.31 5.89 -3.38
C LEU A 152 11.42 6.90 -2.22
N LYS A 153 12.64 7.09 -1.69
CA LYS A 153 12.91 7.98 -0.54
C LYS A 153 13.76 9.19 -0.90
N LYS A 154 14.51 9.11 -1.99
CA LYS A 154 15.47 10.11 -2.45
C LYS A 154 15.34 10.30 -3.96
N PRO A 155 15.52 11.53 -4.47
CA PRO A 155 15.73 11.76 -5.90
C PRO A 155 16.98 11.03 -6.40
N MET A 156 16.98 10.64 -7.67
CA MET A 156 18.11 9.93 -8.27
C MET A 156 18.30 10.34 -9.73
N ILE A 157 19.56 10.40 -10.20
CA ILE A 157 19.94 10.74 -11.58
C ILE A 157 20.85 9.64 -12.17
N ARG A 158 20.72 9.38 -13.47
CA ARG A 158 21.66 8.55 -14.24
C ARG A 158 22.80 9.41 -14.81
N ARG A 159 23.95 9.46 -14.14
CA ARG A 159 25.07 10.33 -14.56
C ARG A 159 25.79 9.85 -15.83
N GLY A 160 25.85 8.55 -16.07
CA GLY A 160 26.53 7.94 -17.23
C GLY A 160 25.58 7.60 -18.40
N GLY A 161 24.44 8.28 -18.51
CA GLY A 161 23.43 8.01 -19.54
C GLY A 161 22.55 6.78 -19.25
N LYS A 162 21.76 6.36 -20.25
CA LYS A 162 20.62 5.44 -20.12
C LYS A 162 20.93 4.11 -19.41
N THR A 163 22.12 3.55 -19.61
CA THR A 163 22.55 2.25 -19.07
C THR A 163 23.23 2.36 -17.71
N SER A 164 23.61 3.57 -17.28
CA SER A 164 24.26 3.78 -15.99
C SER A 164 23.27 3.63 -14.82
N PRO A 165 23.72 3.18 -13.65
CA PRO A 165 22.86 3.09 -12.47
C PRO A 165 22.33 4.48 -12.06
N LEU A 166 21.19 4.45 -11.36
CA LEU A 166 20.67 5.63 -10.67
C LEU A 166 21.55 5.93 -9.44
N VAL A 167 21.91 7.20 -9.26
CA VAL A 167 22.70 7.68 -8.13
C VAL A 167 21.84 8.67 -7.35
N GLU A 168 21.76 8.50 -6.02
CA GLU A 168 21.03 9.42 -5.14
C GLU A 168 21.62 10.83 -5.20
N VAL A 169 20.74 11.83 -5.21
CA VAL A 169 21.10 13.25 -5.25
C VAL A 169 20.20 14.06 -4.31
N SER A 170 20.57 15.33 -4.08
CA SER A 170 19.70 16.25 -3.34
C SER A 170 18.47 16.65 -4.16
N TRP A 171 17.45 17.20 -3.50
CA TRP A 171 16.30 17.76 -4.20
C TRP A 171 16.69 18.94 -5.10
N ASP A 172 17.55 19.83 -4.62
CA ASP A 172 18.01 20.99 -5.40
C ASP A 172 18.76 20.55 -6.67
N GLU A 173 19.62 19.53 -6.56
CA GLU A 173 20.32 18.98 -7.72
C GLU A 173 19.33 18.32 -8.70
N ALA A 174 18.38 17.51 -8.21
CA ALA A 174 17.39 16.86 -9.08
C ALA A 174 16.51 17.87 -9.81
N ILE A 175 16.02 18.89 -9.11
CA ILE A 175 15.17 19.93 -9.67
C ILE A 175 15.96 20.77 -10.68
N GLY A 176 17.16 21.21 -10.32
CA GLY A 176 18.05 21.96 -11.21
C GLY A 176 18.40 21.18 -12.47
N PHE A 177 18.77 19.91 -12.33
CA PHE A 177 19.04 19.04 -13.47
C PHE A 177 17.84 18.92 -14.42
N CYS A 178 16.63 18.72 -13.91
CA CYS A 178 15.43 18.67 -14.75
C CYS A 178 15.15 20.01 -15.42
N ALA A 179 15.20 21.12 -14.68
CA ALA A 179 14.93 22.46 -15.19
C ALA A 179 15.92 22.86 -16.30
N ASP A 180 17.22 22.65 -16.08
CA ASP A 180 18.27 22.97 -17.06
C ASP A 180 18.10 22.18 -18.36
N ASN A 181 17.77 20.88 -18.27
CA ASN A 181 17.57 20.05 -19.45
C ASN A 181 16.29 20.41 -20.19
N PHE A 182 15.19 20.70 -19.48
CA PHE A 182 13.97 21.19 -20.12
C PHE A 182 14.22 22.52 -20.83
N GLN A 183 14.89 23.49 -20.18
CA GLN A 183 15.17 24.78 -20.81
C GLN A 183 16.06 24.63 -22.05
N LYS A 184 17.07 23.74 -22.02
CA LYS A 184 17.89 23.44 -23.21
C LYS A 184 17.07 22.91 -24.38
N ILE A 185 16.15 21.97 -24.11
CA ILE A 185 15.27 21.41 -25.13
C ILE A 185 14.35 22.50 -25.70
N ILE A 186 13.73 23.30 -24.82
CA ILE A 186 12.83 24.39 -25.21
C ILE A 186 13.57 25.43 -26.07
N ASN A 187 14.76 25.85 -25.65
CA ASN A 187 15.56 26.83 -26.41
C ASN A 187 15.95 26.31 -27.80
N GLN A 188 16.12 25.00 -27.96
CA GLN A 188 16.58 24.39 -29.21
C GLN A 188 15.44 24.01 -30.15
N TYR A 189 14.32 23.53 -29.61
CA TYR A 189 13.23 22.91 -30.39
C TYR A 189 11.87 23.56 -30.18
N GLY A 190 11.77 24.57 -29.31
CA GLY A 190 10.52 25.21 -28.92
C GLY A 190 9.80 24.47 -27.78
N PRO A 191 8.82 25.12 -27.13
CA PRO A 191 8.07 24.56 -25.99
C PRO A 191 7.26 23.31 -26.36
N ASP A 192 6.82 23.19 -27.61
CA ASP A 192 6.03 22.04 -28.11
C ASP A 192 6.82 20.72 -28.15
N ALA A 193 8.14 20.77 -27.93
CA ALA A 193 8.98 19.58 -27.79
C ALA A 193 8.81 18.84 -26.45
N ILE A 194 8.09 19.43 -25.48
CA ILE A 194 7.85 18.85 -24.16
C ILE A 194 6.44 18.24 -24.08
N GLY A 195 6.38 16.93 -23.87
CA GLY A 195 5.14 16.21 -23.56
C GLY A 195 5.08 15.77 -22.09
N ALA A 196 3.90 15.87 -21.47
CA ALA A 196 3.66 15.37 -20.13
C ALA A 196 2.64 14.22 -20.14
N VAL A 197 3.00 13.10 -19.51
CA VAL A 197 2.09 12.00 -19.22
C VAL A 197 1.94 11.93 -17.71
N TYR A 198 0.71 12.05 -17.23
CA TYR A 198 0.42 12.02 -15.80
C TYR A 198 -0.89 11.30 -15.51
N GLY A 199 -0.99 10.79 -14.29
CA GLY A 199 -2.20 10.21 -13.74
C GLY A 199 -2.15 10.32 -12.24
N ASP A 200 -3.22 10.83 -11.64
CA ASP A 200 -3.32 11.00 -10.20
C ASP A 200 -4.70 10.58 -9.69
N TRP A 201 -4.69 10.03 -8.47
CA TRP A 201 -5.88 9.66 -7.71
C TRP A 201 -6.24 10.72 -6.64
N GLY A 202 -5.43 11.77 -6.47
CA GLY A 202 -5.69 12.97 -5.67
C GLY A 202 -6.42 14.10 -6.41
N TYR A 203 -6.79 13.83 -7.67
CA TYR A 203 -7.67 14.54 -8.61
C TYR A 203 -7.44 16.03 -8.89
N LEU A 204 -7.23 16.89 -7.90
CA LEU A 204 -7.30 18.34 -8.11
C LEU A 204 -5.98 19.06 -7.91
N GLN A 205 -5.30 18.88 -6.78
CA GLN A 205 -4.11 19.69 -6.46
C GLN A 205 -2.93 19.35 -7.39
N ASN A 206 -2.64 18.07 -7.58
CA ASN A 206 -1.53 17.63 -8.43
C ASN A 206 -1.83 17.90 -9.91
N THR A 207 -3.07 17.62 -10.35
CA THR A 207 -3.53 17.93 -11.71
C THR A 207 -3.41 19.43 -11.99
N HIS A 208 -3.87 20.28 -11.08
CA HIS A 208 -3.75 21.73 -11.24
C HIS A 208 -2.29 22.17 -11.32
N ALA A 209 -1.42 21.71 -10.41
CA ALA A 209 -0.02 22.09 -10.39
C ALA A 209 0.69 21.70 -11.71
N LEU A 210 0.47 20.48 -12.18
CA LEU A 210 1.10 20.01 -13.41
C LEU A 210 0.56 20.71 -14.65
N LEU A 211 -0.76 20.86 -14.78
CA LEU A 211 -1.36 21.53 -15.94
C LEU A 211 -1.00 23.01 -15.98
N LYS A 212 -0.95 23.67 -14.82
CA LYS A 212 -0.48 25.05 -14.73
C LYS A 212 0.98 25.15 -15.19
N TRP A 213 1.85 24.25 -14.73
CA TRP A 213 3.22 24.22 -15.21
C TRP A 213 3.30 23.99 -16.73
N LEU A 214 2.61 22.99 -17.25
CA LEU A 214 2.64 22.61 -18.67
C LEU A 214 2.10 23.72 -19.59
N PHE A 215 0.95 24.31 -19.27
CA PHE A 215 0.26 25.25 -20.17
C PHE A 215 0.58 26.72 -19.93
N THR A 216 1.14 27.06 -18.76
CA THR A 216 1.44 28.46 -18.43
C THR A 216 2.89 28.71 -18.02
N GLY A 217 3.57 27.69 -17.48
CA GLY A 217 4.93 27.79 -16.97
C GLY A 217 6.01 27.51 -18.02
N ILE A 218 5.74 26.60 -18.97
CA ILE A 218 6.66 26.29 -20.07
C ILE A 218 6.48 27.33 -21.18
N LYS A 219 7.57 28.02 -21.53
CA LYS A 219 7.64 29.03 -22.61
C LYS A 219 8.95 28.90 -23.35
#